data_AF-A0AAV5R6H4-F1
#
_entry.id   AF-A0AAV5R6H4-F1
#
_cell.length_a   1.000
_cell.length_b   1.000
_cell.length_c   1.000
_cell.angle_alpha   90.00
_cell.angle_beta   90.00
_cell.angle_gamma   90.00
#
_symmetry.space_group_name_H-M   'P 1'
#
loop_
_entity.id
_entity.type
_entity.pdbx_description
1 polymer ?
#
loop_
_entity_poly.entity_id
_entity_poly.type
_entity_poly.pdbx_seq_one_letter_code
_entity_poly.pdbx_strand_id
1 'polypeptide(L)'
;MSKRKLGLGKSKVKKQKVEETVEKNENESGKDEQLLTVELTDEVNPDDPLSQLFGLWKTWKESDRSNELILNGIINECDRILRNCIENGGNEKISINDNFYNIYGQALSDISKFKPENEVSDWISNALERIDEGMDKFGNNNIRLLFAKCNIIINKIAVEFIGQMNVDSKKDEFPHLKKQFKEFTSTWNKAIKECEKNNDYSILKEDWVLEILDIFDDLLDIIDKFGTQMNEVVDSDDEDDEEDDESNEKAPVKELIDATDFEISEDHPLYEIQNDDSYNFFWRDNMIKYKELIGDDADIKLIRNVNEKLGQSYLMEAEGPIAFFTSYQYERDDDDGNEEDDDEEMKASVEEAREEAIKLVEEALKHLRKTHNEEEPKTWVNIAEALITYANLLELDSEEQENTYLEAEKLLRRANNATHGHYEDILNSLIK
;
A
#
# COMPACT_ATOMS: atom_id res chain seq x y z
N MET A 1 25.48 9.65 -46.78
CA MET A 1 24.13 9.04 -46.83
C MET A 1 23.84 8.47 -45.45
N SER A 2 22.79 8.77 -44.69
CA SER A 2 21.77 9.82 -44.68
C SER A 2 21.48 10.01 -43.17
N LYS A 3 21.59 11.24 -42.67
CA LYS A 3 21.27 11.60 -41.28
C LYS A 3 19.76 11.38 -41.01
N ARG A 4 19.39 10.92 -39.81
CA ARG A 4 18.03 11.10 -39.26
C ARG A 4 18.07 12.01 -38.05
N LYS A 5 17.02 12.81 -37.97
CA LYS A 5 16.90 14.07 -37.22
C LYS A 5 16.34 13.83 -35.82
N LEU A 6 16.96 14.50 -34.84
CA LEU A 6 16.31 14.95 -33.61
C LEU A 6 15.08 15.81 -33.93
N GLY A 7 14.03 15.69 -33.12
CA GLY A 7 12.92 16.65 -33.07
C GLY A 7 11.57 16.00 -32.78
N LEU A 8 11.28 15.73 -31.51
CA LEU A 8 9.91 15.53 -31.01
C LEU A 8 9.19 16.89 -31.03
N GLY A 9 8.68 17.24 -32.21
CA GLY A 9 7.83 18.39 -32.42
C GLY A 9 6.44 18.14 -31.83
N LYS A 10 6.05 19.00 -30.89
CA LYS A 10 4.68 19.20 -30.40
C LYS A 10 3.69 19.20 -31.58
N SER A 11 2.82 18.20 -31.62
CA SER A 11 1.70 18.15 -32.56
C SER A 11 0.47 18.79 -31.93
N LYS A 12 0.34 20.11 -32.10
CA LYS A 12 -0.97 20.77 -32.15
C LYS A 12 -1.63 20.46 -33.50
N VAL A 13 -2.95 20.68 -33.56
CA VAL A 13 -3.84 20.82 -34.75
C VAL A 13 -4.77 19.60 -34.91
N LYS A 14 -6.12 19.69 -34.98
CA LYS A 14 -6.95 20.67 -35.72
C LYS A 14 -8.38 20.74 -35.16
N LYS A 15 -8.85 21.95 -34.82
CA LYS A 15 -10.28 22.28 -34.79
C LYS A 15 -10.86 22.14 -36.20
N GLN A 16 -11.95 21.40 -36.34
CA GLN A 16 -12.74 21.38 -37.56
C GLN A 16 -13.96 22.29 -37.38
N LYS A 17 -14.10 23.20 -38.34
CA LYS A 17 -15.16 24.20 -38.46
C LYS A 17 -16.31 23.55 -39.23
N VAL A 18 -17.52 23.53 -38.68
CA VAL A 18 -18.75 23.34 -39.46
C VAL A 18 -19.72 24.45 -39.10
N GLU A 19 -20.39 24.92 -40.15
CA GLU A 19 -20.96 26.24 -40.34
C GLU A 19 -22.25 26.52 -39.57
N GLU A 20 -22.49 27.83 -39.44
CA GLU A 20 -23.67 28.48 -38.89
C GLU A 20 -24.96 28.05 -39.60
N THR A 21 -25.99 27.76 -38.79
CA THR A 21 -27.33 28.28 -39.09
C THR A 21 -27.87 28.95 -37.83
N VAL A 22 -27.92 30.28 -37.90
CA VAL A 22 -28.49 31.18 -36.90
C VAL A 22 -30.01 31.13 -37.04
N GLU A 23 -30.71 30.63 -36.03
CA GLU A 23 -32.03 31.16 -35.68
C GLU A 23 -31.96 31.71 -34.27
N LYS A 24 -31.99 33.05 -34.19
CA LYS A 24 -32.14 33.82 -32.97
C LYS A 24 -33.49 33.51 -32.34
N ASN A 25 -33.50 33.12 -31.07
CA ASN A 25 -34.50 33.59 -30.13
C ASN A 25 -33.79 33.95 -28.82
N GLU A 26 -33.73 35.25 -28.55
CA GLU A 26 -33.33 35.85 -27.28
C GLU A 26 -34.44 35.60 -26.25
N ASN A 27 -34.12 34.93 -25.15
CA ASN A 27 -34.46 35.35 -23.78
C ASN A 27 -34.19 34.23 -22.75
N GLU A 28 -33.27 34.53 -21.84
CA GLU A 28 -33.28 34.28 -20.39
C GLU A 28 -31.94 33.77 -19.86
N SER A 29 -31.39 34.57 -18.95
CA SER A 29 -30.18 34.31 -18.20
C SER A 29 -30.40 33.15 -17.23
N GLY A 30 -29.76 32.02 -17.50
CA GLY A 30 -29.54 30.94 -16.54
C GLY A 30 -28.05 30.69 -16.42
N LYS A 31 -27.55 30.57 -15.20
CA LYS A 31 -26.17 30.17 -14.91
C LYS A 31 -25.89 28.85 -15.63
N ASP A 32 -24.83 28.79 -16.44
CA ASP A 32 -24.28 27.54 -16.95
C ASP A 32 -23.79 26.72 -15.74
N GLU A 33 -24.62 25.80 -15.28
CA GLU A 33 -24.16 24.59 -14.61
C GLU A 33 -23.29 23.85 -15.64
N GLN A 34 -21.98 23.80 -15.39
CA GLN A 34 -21.11 22.85 -16.10
C GLN A 34 -21.62 21.44 -15.79
N LEU A 35 -22.46 20.91 -16.67
CA LEU A 35 -22.87 19.51 -16.67
C LEU A 35 -21.61 18.66 -16.82
N LEU A 36 -21.14 18.10 -15.70
CA LEU A 36 -20.00 17.22 -15.61
C LEU A 36 -20.35 15.93 -16.36
N THR A 37 -19.77 15.74 -17.55
CA THR A 37 -19.86 14.47 -18.28
C THR A 37 -18.65 13.64 -17.86
N VAL A 38 -18.80 12.80 -16.83
CA VAL A 38 -17.78 11.80 -16.48
C VAL A 38 -17.96 10.64 -17.46
N GLU A 39 -16.96 10.37 -18.30
CA GLU A 39 -16.95 9.19 -19.16
C GLU A 39 -16.77 7.95 -18.26
N LEU A 40 -17.77 7.08 -18.22
CA LEU A 40 -17.72 5.80 -17.49
C LEU A 40 -16.81 4.82 -18.25
N THR A 41 -16.09 3.99 -17.52
CA THR A 41 -15.20 2.97 -18.11
C THR A 41 -15.95 1.82 -18.80
N ASP A 42 -17.23 1.62 -18.47
CA ASP A 42 -18.08 0.55 -19.02
C ASP A 42 -19.38 1.11 -19.65
N GLU A 43 -19.96 0.36 -20.61
CA GLU A 43 -21.33 0.60 -21.11
C GLU A 43 -22.36 0.25 -20.01
N VAL A 44 -22.69 1.23 -19.17
CA VAL A 44 -23.66 1.07 -18.09
C VAL A 44 -25.07 1.37 -18.57
N ASN A 45 -26.06 0.61 -18.12
CA ASN A 45 -27.47 0.88 -18.41
C ASN A 45 -27.91 2.24 -17.83
N PRO A 46 -28.24 3.24 -18.66
CA PRO A 46 -28.61 4.57 -18.19
C PRO A 46 -29.98 4.63 -17.50
N ASP A 47 -30.77 3.55 -17.53
CA ASP A 47 -32.07 3.49 -16.85
C ASP A 47 -32.00 2.79 -15.47
N ASP A 48 -30.83 2.28 -15.07
CA ASP A 48 -30.62 1.64 -13.76
C ASP A 48 -29.69 2.47 -12.86
N PRO A 49 -30.25 3.17 -11.85
CA PRO A 49 -29.48 3.99 -10.91
C PRO A 49 -28.34 3.25 -10.20
N LEU A 50 -28.55 1.99 -9.81
CA LEU A 50 -27.52 1.23 -9.11
C LEU A 50 -26.36 0.84 -10.03
N SER A 51 -26.67 0.47 -11.27
CA SER A 51 -25.63 0.21 -12.26
C SER A 51 -24.77 1.45 -12.52
N GLN A 52 -25.37 2.65 -12.59
CA GLN A 52 -24.64 3.92 -12.71
C GLN A 52 -23.73 4.19 -11.52
N LEU A 53 -24.26 4.04 -10.31
CA LEU A 53 -23.48 4.18 -9.08
C LEU A 53 -22.27 3.22 -9.08
N PHE A 54 -22.48 1.97 -9.48
CA PHE A 54 -21.41 0.97 -9.51
C PHE A 54 -20.34 1.31 -10.56
N GLY A 55 -20.75 1.82 -11.73
CA GLY A 55 -19.82 2.32 -12.75
C GLY A 55 -19.00 3.52 -12.29
N LEU A 56 -19.63 4.49 -11.61
CA LEU A 56 -18.91 5.64 -11.04
C LEU A 56 -17.92 5.21 -9.95
N TRP A 57 -18.33 4.30 -9.08
CA TRP A 57 -17.46 3.76 -8.03
C TRP A 57 -16.26 3.00 -8.59
N LYS A 58 -16.49 2.17 -9.63
CA LYS A 58 -15.41 1.48 -10.33
C LYS A 58 -14.43 2.48 -10.96
N THR A 59 -14.95 3.52 -11.62
CA THR A 59 -14.13 4.60 -12.20
C THR A 59 -13.28 5.30 -11.13
N TRP A 60 -13.84 5.55 -9.93
CA TRP A 60 -13.08 6.09 -8.81
C TRP A 60 -11.94 5.14 -8.39
N LYS A 61 -12.25 3.86 -8.18
CA LYS A 61 -11.28 2.85 -7.69
C LYS A 61 -10.15 2.57 -8.68
N GLU A 62 -10.40 2.67 -9.98
CA GLU A 62 -9.43 2.49 -11.06
C GLU A 62 -8.64 3.76 -11.41
N SER A 63 -9.07 4.92 -10.92
CA SER A 63 -8.35 6.19 -11.10
C SER A 63 -7.24 6.38 -10.07
N ASP A 64 -6.46 7.46 -10.22
CA ASP A 64 -5.45 7.89 -9.23
C ASP A 64 -6.07 8.41 -7.91
N ARG A 65 -7.40 8.34 -7.75
CA ARG A 65 -8.14 8.74 -6.53
C ARG A 65 -7.84 10.16 -6.04
N SER A 66 -7.53 11.07 -6.97
CA SER A 66 -7.18 12.47 -6.69
C SER A 66 -8.30 13.47 -7.00
N ASN A 67 -9.42 13.00 -7.55
CA ASN A 67 -10.50 13.86 -8.04
C ASN A 67 -11.74 13.86 -7.11
N GLU A 68 -11.81 14.85 -6.21
CA GLU A 68 -12.94 15.07 -5.30
C GLU A 68 -14.31 15.13 -6.02
N LEU A 69 -14.36 15.59 -7.27
CA LEU A 69 -15.62 15.73 -8.01
C LEU A 69 -16.31 14.38 -8.27
N ILE A 70 -15.53 13.31 -8.47
CA ILE A 70 -16.08 11.97 -8.68
C ILE A 70 -16.77 11.48 -7.40
N LEU A 71 -16.12 11.66 -6.24
CA LEU A 71 -16.69 11.30 -4.93
C LEU A 71 -17.96 12.10 -4.63
N ASN A 72 -17.96 13.41 -4.89
CA ASN A 72 -19.17 14.23 -4.76
C ASN A 72 -20.30 13.72 -5.66
N GLY A 73 -19.99 13.31 -6.90
CA GLY A 73 -20.96 12.69 -7.81
C GLY A 73 -21.54 11.38 -7.25
N ILE A 74 -20.69 10.51 -6.71
CA ILE A 74 -21.08 9.24 -6.09
C ILE A 74 -21.98 9.45 -4.87
N ILE A 75 -21.60 10.37 -3.97
CA ILE A 75 -22.39 10.71 -2.77
C ILE A 75 -23.75 11.29 -3.16
N ASN A 76 -23.79 12.22 -4.11
CA ASN A 76 -25.05 12.81 -4.59
C ASN A 76 -25.95 11.75 -5.24
N GLU A 77 -25.38 10.79 -5.96
CA GLU A 77 -26.13 9.67 -6.55
C GLU A 77 -26.67 8.72 -5.47
N CYS A 78 -25.88 8.42 -4.43
CA CYS A 78 -26.35 7.68 -3.26
C CYS A 78 -27.54 8.38 -2.58
N ASP A 79 -27.45 9.69 -2.36
CA ASP A 79 -28.52 10.50 -1.77
C ASP A 79 -29.77 10.55 -2.67
N ARG A 80 -29.60 10.63 -4.00
CA ARG A 80 -30.69 10.58 -4.96
C ARG A 80 -31.41 9.23 -4.88
N ILE A 81 -30.65 8.13 -4.90
CA ILE A 81 -31.17 6.76 -4.81
C ILE A 81 -31.94 6.57 -3.50
N LEU A 82 -31.39 6.98 -2.35
CA LEU A 82 -32.07 6.85 -1.07
C LEU A 82 -33.37 7.66 -1.02
N ARG A 83 -33.40 8.86 -1.59
CA ARG A 83 -34.57 9.73 -1.58
C ARG A 83 -35.68 9.25 -2.52
N ASN A 84 -35.31 8.70 -3.67
CA ASN A 84 -36.26 8.26 -4.69
C ASN A 84 -36.71 6.81 -4.52
N CYS A 85 -36.02 6.00 -3.72
CA CYS A 85 -36.43 4.63 -3.43
C CYS A 85 -37.80 4.56 -2.72
N ILE A 86 -38.70 3.70 -3.21
CA ILE A 86 -40.03 3.48 -2.63
C ILE A 86 -39.98 3.14 -1.13
N GLU A 87 -38.98 2.37 -0.69
CA GLU A 87 -38.84 1.99 0.73
C GLU A 87 -38.66 3.19 1.66
N ASN A 88 -38.15 4.30 1.12
CA ASN A 88 -37.91 5.55 1.82
C ASN A 88 -38.94 6.64 1.47
N GLY A 89 -40.07 6.27 0.84
CA GLY A 89 -41.14 7.20 0.49
C GLY A 89 -41.02 7.88 -0.87
N GLY A 90 -40.07 7.43 -1.70
CA GLY A 90 -39.93 7.87 -3.09
C GLY A 90 -40.86 7.14 -4.07
N ASN A 91 -40.59 7.30 -5.38
CA ASN A 91 -41.41 6.79 -6.49
C ASN A 91 -40.69 5.78 -7.39
N GLU A 92 -39.39 5.55 -7.21
CA GLU A 92 -38.58 4.63 -8.00
C GLU A 92 -38.46 3.27 -7.30
N LYS A 93 -38.69 2.20 -8.07
CA LYS A 93 -38.54 0.84 -7.57
C LYS A 93 -37.07 0.41 -7.66
N ILE A 94 -36.29 0.86 -6.68
CA ILE A 94 -34.86 0.54 -6.55
C ILE A 94 -34.69 -0.54 -5.49
N SER A 95 -34.00 -1.63 -5.83
CA SER A 95 -33.68 -2.69 -4.87
C SER A 95 -32.31 -2.43 -4.24
N ILE A 96 -32.27 -1.56 -3.23
CA ILE A 96 -31.03 -1.26 -2.49
C ILE A 96 -30.47 -2.57 -1.89
N ASN A 97 -29.17 -2.80 -2.05
CA ASN A 97 -28.45 -3.96 -1.53
C ASN A 97 -27.32 -3.54 -0.57
N ASP A 98 -26.59 -4.50 -0.02
CA ASP A 98 -25.43 -4.25 0.83
C ASP A 98 -24.29 -3.53 0.10
N ASN A 99 -24.11 -3.78 -1.20
CA ASN A 99 -23.09 -3.10 -2.00
C ASN A 99 -23.36 -1.59 -2.14
N PHE A 100 -24.62 -1.16 -2.14
CA PHE A 100 -24.96 0.26 -2.09
C PHE A 100 -24.40 0.92 -0.82
N TYR A 101 -24.65 0.34 0.36
CA TYR A 101 -24.17 0.90 1.63
C TYR A 101 -22.64 0.81 1.76
N ASN A 102 -22.04 -0.25 1.22
CA ASN A 102 -20.59 -0.37 1.08
C ASN A 102 -20.00 0.83 0.33
N ILE A 103 -20.50 1.11 -0.88
CA ILE A 103 -20.04 2.23 -1.71
C ILE A 103 -20.29 3.56 -0.99
N TYR A 104 -21.48 3.74 -0.41
CA TYR A 104 -21.81 5.00 0.21
C TYR A 104 -20.93 5.29 1.43
N GLY A 105 -20.73 4.31 2.32
CA GLY A 105 -19.85 4.44 3.47
C GLY A 105 -18.39 4.69 3.05
N GLN A 106 -17.86 3.91 2.11
CA GLN A 106 -16.48 4.12 1.64
C GLN A 106 -16.30 5.47 0.94
N ALA A 107 -17.25 5.92 0.12
CA ALA A 107 -17.16 7.23 -0.55
C ALA A 107 -17.16 8.40 0.46
N LEU A 108 -17.97 8.31 1.52
CA LEU A 108 -17.94 9.29 2.63
C LEU A 108 -16.62 9.26 3.41
N SER A 109 -16.03 8.09 3.58
CA SER A 109 -14.70 7.97 4.19
C SER A 109 -13.60 8.54 3.28
N ASP A 110 -13.61 8.22 1.99
CA ASP A 110 -12.62 8.71 1.03
C ASP A 110 -12.72 10.24 0.84
N ILE A 111 -13.93 10.81 0.85
CA ILE A 111 -14.08 12.25 0.65
C ILE A 111 -13.50 13.05 1.82
N SER A 112 -13.44 12.46 3.03
CA SER A 112 -12.87 13.13 4.21
C SER A 112 -11.43 13.61 3.98
N LYS A 113 -10.66 12.93 3.11
CA LYS A 113 -9.28 13.29 2.73
C LYS A 113 -9.18 14.64 2.00
N PHE A 114 -10.28 15.12 1.43
CA PHE A 114 -10.35 16.41 0.73
C PHE A 114 -10.97 17.52 1.59
N LYS A 115 -11.37 17.22 2.81
CA LYS A 115 -12.09 18.16 3.69
C LYS A 115 -11.14 18.80 4.70
N PRO A 116 -11.48 20.00 5.20
CA PRO A 116 -10.74 20.61 6.29
C PRO A 116 -10.69 19.70 7.52
N GLU A 117 -9.60 19.75 8.28
CA GLU A 117 -9.36 18.89 9.47
C GLU A 117 -10.53 18.92 10.47
N ASN A 118 -11.16 20.08 10.66
CA ASN A 118 -12.28 20.24 11.58
C ASN A 118 -13.59 19.59 11.11
N GLU A 119 -13.67 19.10 9.86
CA GLU A 119 -14.83 18.41 9.30
C GLU A 119 -14.57 16.90 9.09
N VAL A 120 -13.31 16.46 9.06
CA VAL A 120 -12.93 15.06 8.81
C VAL A 120 -13.73 14.10 9.68
N SER A 121 -13.85 14.40 10.98
CA SER A 121 -14.52 13.49 11.90
C SER A 121 -16.02 13.37 11.69
N ASP A 122 -16.67 14.44 11.24
CA ASP A 122 -18.09 14.40 10.88
C ASP A 122 -18.30 13.52 9.63
N TRP A 123 -17.42 13.61 8.63
CA TRP A 123 -17.50 12.78 7.42
C TRP A 123 -17.28 11.30 7.72
N ILE A 124 -16.30 10.97 8.55
CA ILE A 124 -16.03 9.58 8.95
C ILE A 124 -17.15 9.03 9.84
N SER A 125 -17.70 9.85 10.74
CA SER A 125 -18.86 9.45 11.55
C SER A 125 -20.06 9.16 10.66
N ASN A 126 -20.35 10.02 9.68
CA ASN A 126 -21.40 9.78 8.70
C ASN A 126 -21.14 8.50 7.87
N ALA A 127 -19.89 8.23 7.50
CA ALA A 127 -19.50 7.01 6.81
C ALA A 127 -19.84 5.74 7.63
N LEU A 128 -19.51 5.74 8.92
CA LEU A 128 -19.82 4.65 9.84
C LEU A 128 -21.33 4.51 10.07
N GLU A 129 -22.06 5.62 10.21
CA GLU A 129 -23.53 5.61 10.33
C GLU A 129 -24.19 4.96 9.10
N ARG A 130 -23.70 5.23 7.88
CA ARG A 130 -24.21 4.55 6.67
C ARG A 130 -23.94 3.05 6.67
N ILE A 131 -22.77 2.62 7.15
CA ILE A 131 -22.49 1.19 7.29
C ILE A 131 -23.41 0.55 8.33
N ASP A 132 -23.62 1.19 9.48
CA ASP A 132 -24.48 0.68 10.54
C ASP A 132 -25.95 0.62 10.09
N GLU A 133 -26.45 1.60 9.33
CA GLU A 133 -27.77 1.55 8.68
C GLU A 133 -27.88 0.34 7.72
N GLY A 134 -26.83 0.08 6.94
CA GLY A 134 -26.76 -1.11 6.09
C GLY A 134 -26.79 -2.40 6.91
N MET A 135 -26.06 -2.44 8.02
CA MET A 135 -26.02 -3.60 8.92
C MET A 135 -27.36 -3.85 9.60
N ASP A 136 -28.09 -2.81 9.98
CA ASP A 136 -29.45 -2.93 10.51
C ASP A 136 -30.41 -3.53 9.48
N LYS A 137 -30.22 -3.21 8.20
CA LYS A 137 -31.07 -3.67 7.09
C LYS A 137 -30.72 -5.09 6.61
N PHE A 138 -29.44 -5.41 6.46
CA PHE A 138 -28.97 -6.67 5.89
C PHE A 138 -28.39 -7.65 6.91
N GLY A 139 -28.34 -7.25 8.18
CA GLY A 139 -27.83 -8.02 9.30
C GLY A 139 -26.41 -7.64 9.70
N ASN A 140 -26.16 -7.61 11.02
CA ASN A 140 -24.87 -7.30 11.64
C ASN A 140 -23.71 -8.26 11.31
N ASN A 141 -23.99 -9.33 10.57
CA ASN A 141 -23.01 -10.32 10.12
C ASN A 141 -22.83 -10.30 8.59
N ASN A 142 -23.35 -9.28 7.90
CA ASN A 142 -23.10 -9.10 6.48
C ASN A 142 -21.60 -8.89 6.23
N ILE A 143 -21.00 -9.81 5.47
CA ILE A 143 -19.55 -9.88 5.25
C ILE A 143 -19.04 -8.62 4.55
N ARG A 144 -19.75 -8.13 3.53
CA ARG A 144 -19.37 -6.94 2.77
C ARG A 144 -19.32 -5.70 3.64
N LEU A 145 -20.35 -5.50 4.46
CA LEU A 145 -20.41 -4.35 5.36
C LEU A 145 -19.39 -4.45 6.49
N LEU A 146 -19.01 -5.65 6.93
CA LEU A 146 -17.92 -5.82 7.90
C LEU A 146 -16.57 -5.39 7.32
N PHE A 147 -16.23 -5.79 6.09
CA PHE A 147 -15.00 -5.32 5.43
C PHE A 147 -15.04 -3.83 5.11
N ALA A 148 -16.19 -3.30 4.68
CA ALA A 148 -16.38 -1.85 4.51
C ALA A 148 -16.12 -1.09 5.82
N LYS A 149 -16.62 -1.62 6.95
CA LYS A 149 -16.36 -1.06 8.27
C LYS A 149 -14.87 -1.08 8.62
N CYS A 150 -14.16 -2.16 8.33
CA CYS A 150 -12.71 -2.23 8.51
C CYS A 150 -11.99 -1.12 7.73
N ASN A 151 -12.35 -0.93 6.44
CA ASN A 151 -11.78 0.12 5.60
C ASN A 151 -12.00 1.52 6.17
N ILE A 152 -13.19 1.80 6.72
CA ILE A 152 -13.48 3.12 7.32
C ILE A 152 -12.72 3.30 8.64
N ILE A 153 -12.68 2.27 9.50
CA ILE A 153 -11.96 2.34 10.78
C ILE A 153 -10.47 2.59 10.54
N ILE A 154 -9.86 1.93 9.54
CA ILE A 154 -8.44 2.10 9.30
C ILE A 154 -8.11 3.48 8.72
N ASN A 155 -8.92 3.99 7.78
CA ASN A 155 -8.80 5.36 7.30
C ASN A 155 -8.99 6.37 8.45
N LYS A 156 -9.90 6.09 9.39
CA LYS A 156 -10.06 6.91 10.60
C LYS A 156 -8.80 6.98 11.43
N ILE A 157 -8.15 5.83 11.68
CA ILE A 157 -6.89 5.80 12.42
C ILE A 157 -5.83 6.65 11.71
N ALA A 158 -5.69 6.48 10.39
CA ALA A 158 -4.71 7.22 9.60
C ALA A 158 -4.97 8.74 9.64
N VAL A 159 -6.20 9.19 9.38
CA VAL A 159 -6.48 10.62 9.17
C VAL A 159 -6.79 11.37 10.46
N GLU A 160 -7.62 10.82 11.37
CA GLU A 160 -8.01 11.53 12.60
C GLU A 160 -6.97 11.44 13.72
N PHE A 161 -6.21 10.34 13.76
CA PHE A 161 -5.23 10.13 14.82
C PHE A 161 -3.83 10.40 14.31
N ILE A 162 -3.28 9.54 13.45
CA ILE A 162 -1.86 9.59 13.11
C ILE A 162 -1.51 10.84 12.30
N GLY A 163 -2.33 11.22 11.33
CA GLY A 163 -2.12 12.42 10.50
C GLY A 163 -2.17 13.75 11.27
N GLN A 164 -2.66 13.74 12.51
CA GLN A 164 -2.74 14.91 13.39
C GLN A 164 -1.64 14.93 14.46
N MET A 165 -0.80 13.88 14.54
CA MET A 165 0.27 13.76 15.52
C MET A 165 1.54 14.45 15.07
N ASN A 166 2.34 14.86 16.05
CA ASN A 166 3.74 15.24 15.89
C ASN A 166 4.56 14.56 17.00
N VAL A 167 5.89 14.69 16.94
CA VAL A 167 6.80 14.04 17.90
C VAL A 167 6.56 14.40 19.37
N ASP A 168 5.91 15.53 19.64
CA ASP A 168 5.60 16.03 20.99
C ASP A 168 4.16 15.68 21.44
N SER A 169 3.37 14.99 20.60
CA SER A 169 1.98 14.62 20.90
C SER A 169 1.87 13.72 22.14
N LYS A 170 0.78 13.88 22.88
CA LYS A 170 0.57 13.17 24.17
C LYS A 170 -0.63 12.24 24.15
N LYS A 171 -0.56 11.16 24.92
CA LYS A 171 -1.66 10.17 25.07
C LYS A 171 -3.03 10.79 25.36
N ASP A 172 -3.08 11.86 26.16
CA ASP A 172 -4.34 12.52 26.54
C ASP A 172 -5.00 13.30 25.37
N GLU A 173 -4.23 13.71 24.36
CA GLU A 173 -4.73 14.41 23.17
C GLU A 173 -5.41 13.45 22.19
N PHE A 174 -4.99 12.18 22.19
CA PHE A 174 -5.46 11.12 21.30
C PHE A 174 -6.06 9.94 22.06
N PRO A 175 -7.11 10.17 22.86
CA PRO A 175 -7.73 9.11 23.62
C PRO A 175 -8.35 8.08 22.66
N HIS A 176 -8.30 6.81 23.04
CA HIS A 176 -8.93 5.70 22.32
C HIS A 176 -8.23 5.20 21.05
N LEU A 177 -7.03 5.67 20.69
CA LEU A 177 -6.28 5.12 19.54
C LEU A 177 -6.18 3.58 19.59
N LYS A 178 -5.69 3.03 20.70
CA LYS A 178 -5.61 1.58 20.93
C LYS A 178 -6.95 0.86 20.83
N LYS A 179 -8.06 1.55 21.13
CA LYS A 179 -9.41 1.00 20.98
C LYS A 179 -9.78 0.88 19.50
N GLN A 180 -9.40 1.84 18.65
CA GLN A 180 -9.64 1.79 17.21
C GLN A 180 -8.90 0.61 16.55
N PHE A 181 -7.62 0.39 16.89
CA PHE A 181 -6.88 -0.80 16.43
C PHE A 181 -7.55 -2.12 16.84
N LYS A 182 -8.00 -2.22 18.09
CA LYS A 182 -8.76 -3.39 18.57
C LYS A 182 -10.10 -3.57 17.85
N GLU A 183 -10.78 -2.46 17.54
CA GLU A 183 -12.03 -2.49 16.78
C GLU A 183 -11.81 -2.98 15.35
N PHE A 184 -10.76 -2.50 14.69
CA PHE A 184 -10.34 -2.97 13.36
C PHE A 184 -10.05 -4.48 13.37
N THR A 185 -9.11 -4.93 14.20
CA THR A 185 -8.69 -6.35 14.27
C THR A 185 -9.86 -7.27 14.64
N SER A 186 -10.74 -6.85 15.57
CA SER A 186 -11.94 -7.60 15.92
C SER A 186 -12.95 -7.66 14.78
N THR A 187 -13.14 -6.57 14.04
CA THR A 187 -14.10 -6.51 12.93
C THR A 187 -13.62 -7.35 11.74
N TRP A 188 -12.32 -7.29 11.42
CA TRP A 188 -11.69 -8.13 10.41
C TRP A 188 -11.85 -9.61 10.73
N ASN A 189 -11.47 -10.02 11.95
CA ASN A 189 -11.63 -11.40 12.41
C ASN A 189 -13.08 -11.87 12.36
N LYS A 190 -14.03 -10.98 12.64
CA LYS A 190 -15.47 -11.29 12.53
C LYS A 190 -15.87 -11.50 11.08
N ALA A 191 -15.40 -10.67 10.14
CA ALA A 191 -15.67 -10.81 8.71
C ALA A 191 -15.17 -12.17 8.20
N ILE A 192 -13.91 -12.52 8.50
CA ILE A 192 -13.31 -13.80 8.13
C ILE A 192 -14.09 -14.99 8.72
N LYS A 193 -14.48 -14.93 10.00
CA LYS A 193 -15.28 -16.00 10.62
C LYS A 193 -16.63 -16.20 9.95
N GLU A 194 -17.28 -15.13 9.51
CA GLU A 194 -18.55 -15.24 8.78
C GLU A 194 -18.34 -15.76 7.35
N CYS A 195 -17.22 -15.43 6.67
CA CYS A 195 -16.83 -16.10 5.42
C CYS A 195 -16.70 -17.61 5.60
N GLU A 196 -15.94 -18.05 6.59
CA GLU A 196 -15.72 -19.48 6.88
C GLU A 196 -17.02 -20.21 7.22
N LYS A 197 -17.85 -19.60 8.06
CA LYS A 197 -19.15 -20.16 8.48
C LYS A 197 -20.14 -20.30 7.32
N ASN A 198 -20.14 -19.35 6.39
CA ASN A 198 -21.02 -19.36 5.23
C ASN A 198 -20.42 -20.09 4.02
N ASN A 199 -19.13 -20.45 4.10
CA ASN A 199 -18.33 -20.96 2.98
C ASN A 199 -18.44 -20.06 1.74
N ASP A 200 -18.43 -18.75 1.98
CA ASP A 200 -18.50 -17.69 0.96
C ASP A 200 -17.26 -16.81 1.04
N TYR A 201 -16.35 -17.06 0.09
CA TYR A 201 -15.08 -16.35 -0.06
C TYR A 201 -15.08 -15.45 -1.30
N SER A 202 -16.24 -15.28 -1.95
CA SER A 202 -16.34 -14.52 -3.21
C SER A 202 -15.83 -13.09 -3.06
N ILE A 203 -16.18 -12.45 -1.95
CA ILE A 203 -15.76 -11.08 -1.65
C ILE A 203 -14.26 -10.94 -1.39
N LEU A 204 -13.60 -11.99 -0.87
CA LEU A 204 -12.15 -11.96 -0.67
C LEU A 204 -11.43 -11.87 -2.01
N LYS A 205 -12.05 -12.25 -3.13
CA LYS A 205 -11.47 -12.14 -4.47
C LYS A 205 -11.62 -10.74 -5.08
N GLU A 206 -12.24 -9.79 -4.37
CA GLU A 206 -12.33 -8.40 -4.80
C GLU A 206 -11.10 -7.62 -4.30
N ASP A 207 -10.38 -6.94 -5.21
CA ASP A 207 -9.10 -6.27 -4.92
C ASP A 207 -9.16 -5.31 -3.71
N TRP A 208 -10.27 -4.59 -3.54
CA TRP A 208 -10.44 -3.64 -2.44
C TRP A 208 -10.43 -4.28 -1.04
N VAL A 209 -10.65 -5.59 -0.92
CA VAL A 209 -10.54 -6.29 0.36
C VAL A 209 -9.07 -6.50 0.73
N LEU A 210 -8.21 -6.82 -0.24
CA LEU A 210 -6.77 -6.85 -0.02
C LEU A 210 -6.24 -5.45 0.33
N GLU A 211 -6.74 -4.40 -0.33
CA GLU A 211 -6.36 -3.01 -0.03
C GLU A 211 -6.52 -2.66 1.46
N ILE A 212 -7.43 -3.31 2.20
CA ILE A 212 -7.58 -3.06 3.64
C ILE A 212 -6.35 -3.54 4.42
N LEU A 213 -5.79 -4.70 4.06
CA LEU A 213 -4.56 -5.19 4.67
C LEU A 213 -3.35 -4.40 4.20
N ASP A 214 -3.32 -3.95 2.95
CA ASP A 214 -2.25 -3.09 2.43
C ASP A 214 -2.23 -1.75 3.17
N ILE A 215 -3.38 -1.11 3.37
CA ILE A 215 -3.47 0.13 4.16
C ILE A 215 -3.05 -0.11 5.62
N PHE A 216 -3.25 -1.33 6.15
CA PHE A 216 -2.80 -1.68 7.50
C PHE A 216 -1.29 -1.86 7.59
N ASP A 217 -0.69 -2.51 6.60
CA ASP A 217 0.76 -2.61 6.43
C ASP A 217 1.39 -1.20 6.39
N ASP A 218 0.92 -0.36 5.47
CA ASP A 218 1.42 1.00 5.29
C ASP A 218 1.28 1.85 6.56
N LEU A 219 0.20 1.64 7.32
CA LEU A 219 -0.03 2.32 8.59
C LEU A 219 0.96 1.87 9.67
N LEU A 220 1.28 0.58 9.74
CA LEU A 220 2.28 0.06 10.67
C LEU A 220 3.67 0.58 10.30
N ASP A 221 4.02 0.59 9.02
CA ASP A 221 5.26 1.18 8.51
C ASP A 221 5.40 2.67 8.88
N ILE A 222 4.32 3.45 8.75
CA ILE A 222 4.29 4.86 9.18
C ILE A 222 4.51 4.98 10.68
N ILE A 223 3.93 4.07 11.47
CA ILE A 223 4.08 4.07 12.92
C ILE A 223 5.51 3.71 13.29
N ASP A 224 6.09 2.66 12.72
CA ASP A 224 7.44 2.19 13.04
C ASP A 224 8.49 3.25 12.67
N LYS A 225 8.26 4.00 11.58
CA LYS A 225 9.12 5.10 11.13
C LYS A 225 8.73 6.46 11.73
N PHE A 226 7.77 6.51 12.64
CA PHE A 226 7.28 7.79 13.17
C PHE A 226 8.35 8.49 14.01
N GLY A 227 8.78 9.67 13.57
CA GLY A 227 9.78 10.49 14.25
C GLY A 227 11.22 10.25 13.80
N THR A 228 11.50 9.16 13.06
CA THR A 228 12.79 9.01 12.39
C THR A 228 12.83 9.96 11.20
N GLN A 229 13.90 10.75 11.06
CA GLN A 229 14.12 11.48 9.81
C GLN A 229 14.35 10.42 8.73
N MET A 230 13.38 10.25 7.83
CA MET A 230 13.64 9.55 6.59
C MET A 230 14.77 10.29 5.89
N ASN A 231 15.98 9.70 5.90
CA ASN A 231 16.82 9.83 4.73
C ASN A 231 16.06 9.08 3.63
N GLU A 232 15.07 9.75 3.04
CA GLU A 232 14.72 9.44 1.66
C GLU A 232 16.06 9.57 0.92
N VAL A 233 16.64 8.42 0.58
CA VAL A 233 17.45 8.34 -0.62
C VAL A 233 16.48 8.68 -1.72
N VAL A 234 16.32 9.98 -1.95
CA VAL A 234 15.76 10.51 -3.17
C VAL A 234 16.69 9.92 -4.21
N ASP A 235 16.22 8.90 -4.94
CA ASP A 235 16.73 8.60 -6.26
C ASP A 235 16.57 9.91 -7.04
N SER A 236 17.60 10.75 -6.99
CA SER A 236 17.64 12.03 -7.68
C SER A 236 17.83 11.69 -9.15
N ASP A 237 16.71 11.41 -9.80
CA ASP A 237 16.46 11.38 -11.24
C ASP A 237 16.60 12.79 -11.83
N ASP A 238 17.71 13.48 -11.54
CA ASP A 238 18.09 14.76 -12.14
C ASP A 238 19.53 14.65 -12.67
N GLU A 239 19.68 13.90 -13.77
CA GLU A 239 20.80 14.09 -14.70
C GLU A 239 20.41 15.14 -15.76
N ASP A 240 21.32 16.11 -15.90
CA ASP A 240 21.53 17.08 -16.99
C ASP A 240 20.83 18.45 -16.94
N ASP A 241 21.61 19.47 -16.55
CA ASP A 241 22.30 20.27 -17.57
C ASP A 241 23.58 20.93 -16.99
N GLU A 242 24.72 20.61 -17.62
CA GLU A 242 25.99 21.31 -17.46
C GLU A 242 25.85 22.79 -17.87
N GLU A 243 26.25 23.73 -17.01
CA GLU A 243 26.93 24.96 -17.44
C GLU A 243 27.77 25.56 -16.29
N ASP A 244 29.04 25.81 -16.61
CA ASP A 244 30.10 26.40 -15.78
C ASP A 244 29.66 27.62 -14.94
N ASP A 245 30.01 27.65 -13.64
CA ASP A 245 30.52 28.90 -13.05
C ASP A 245 31.48 28.65 -11.87
N GLU A 246 32.74 29.01 -12.09
CA GLU A 246 33.79 29.08 -11.08
C GLU A 246 33.48 30.19 -10.05
N SER A 247 32.94 29.85 -8.88
CA SER A 247 33.23 30.65 -7.67
C SER A 247 33.02 29.88 -6.36
N ASN A 248 34.14 29.68 -5.66
CA ASN A 248 34.30 29.41 -4.23
C ASN A 248 33.08 29.69 -3.33
N GLU A 249 32.55 28.65 -2.69
CA GLU A 249 32.62 28.49 -1.23
C GLU A 249 32.31 27.02 -0.88
N LYS A 250 33.36 26.25 -0.53
CA LYS A 250 33.21 24.91 0.05
C LYS A 250 32.55 25.05 1.42
N ALA A 251 31.23 24.92 1.48
CA ALA A 251 30.55 24.58 2.72
C ALA A 251 31.12 23.24 3.22
N PRO A 252 31.48 23.12 4.50
CA PRO A 252 32.07 21.91 5.01
C PRO A 252 31.01 20.81 4.99
N VAL A 253 31.29 19.74 4.23
CA VAL A 253 30.69 18.42 4.39
C VAL A 253 31.08 17.94 5.78
N LYS A 254 30.28 18.32 6.78
CA LYS A 254 30.53 17.97 8.17
C LYS A 254 29.21 17.96 8.93
N GLU A 255 28.41 16.96 8.61
CA GLU A 255 27.43 16.32 9.49
C GLU A 255 26.87 15.12 8.70
N LEU A 256 27.68 14.05 8.62
CA LEU A 256 27.13 12.70 8.67
C LEU A 256 26.49 12.62 10.04
N ILE A 257 25.22 13.01 10.11
CA ILE A 257 24.41 12.96 11.33
C ILE A 257 24.25 11.47 11.61
N ASP A 258 24.75 11.05 12.77
CA ASP A 258 24.42 9.78 13.39
C ASP A 258 22.91 9.55 13.18
N ALA A 259 22.54 8.44 12.52
CA ALA A 259 21.22 7.89 12.66
C ALA A 259 21.07 7.42 14.11
N THR A 260 21.04 8.36 15.06
CA THR A 260 20.55 8.09 16.39
C THR A 260 19.07 7.80 16.20
N ASP A 261 18.69 6.54 16.38
CA ASP A 261 17.31 6.09 16.47
C ASP A 261 16.52 7.11 17.28
N PHE A 262 15.69 7.88 16.60
CA PHE A 262 14.81 8.82 17.26
C PHE A 262 13.73 8.00 17.94
N GLU A 263 13.89 7.74 19.23
CA GLU A 263 12.85 7.10 20.03
C GLU A 263 11.83 8.14 20.50
N ILE A 264 10.55 7.91 20.17
CA ILE A 264 9.45 8.70 20.71
C ILE A 264 9.32 8.49 22.23
N SER A 265 8.86 9.52 22.93
CA SER A 265 8.63 9.46 24.38
C SER A 265 7.65 8.34 24.77
N GLU A 266 7.83 7.71 25.94
CA GLU A 266 6.86 6.73 26.50
C GLU A 266 5.43 7.30 26.67
N ASP A 267 5.32 8.63 26.78
CA ASP A 267 4.06 9.37 26.88
C ASP A 267 3.42 9.65 25.51
N HIS A 268 4.09 9.33 24.41
CA HIS A 268 3.58 9.46 23.06
C HIS A 268 2.48 8.41 22.78
N PRO A 269 1.38 8.75 22.07
CA PRO A 269 0.30 7.82 21.76
C PRO A 269 0.74 6.54 21.03
N LEU A 270 1.77 6.64 20.19
CA LEU A 270 2.28 5.54 19.37
C LEU A 270 3.32 4.65 20.06
N TYR A 271 3.87 5.06 21.21
CA TYR A 271 4.96 4.31 21.86
C TYR A 271 4.58 2.86 22.16
N GLU A 272 3.37 2.63 22.67
CA GLU A 272 2.88 1.27 22.95
C GLU A 272 2.58 0.46 21.69
N ILE A 273 2.41 1.10 20.53
CA ILE A 273 2.08 0.43 19.28
C ILE A 273 3.37 0.06 18.54
N GLN A 274 4.35 0.98 18.47
CA GLN A 274 5.69 0.70 17.92
C GLN A 274 6.40 -0.46 18.65
N ASN A 275 6.19 -0.59 19.96
CA ASN A 275 6.81 -1.64 20.78
C ASN A 275 5.94 -2.91 20.90
N ASP A 276 4.90 -3.07 20.08
CA ASP A 276 3.96 -4.20 20.15
C ASP A 276 3.84 -4.89 18.79
N ASP A 277 4.63 -5.94 18.59
CA ASP A 277 4.63 -6.77 17.38
C ASP A 277 3.31 -7.50 17.13
N SER A 278 2.36 -7.49 18.06
CA SER A 278 1.09 -8.21 17.88
C SER A 278 0.30 -7.73 16.66
N TYR A 279 0.49 -6.48 16.22
CA TYR A 279 -0.14 -5.97 15.00
C TYR A 279 0.57 -6.45 13.73
N ASN A 280 1.90 -6.52 13.73
CA ASN A 280 2.69 -7.12 12.65
C ASN A 280 2.36 -8.62 12.49
N PHE A 281 2.30 -9.36 13.61
CA PHE A 281 1.85 -10.75 13.59
C PHE A 281 0.40 -10.89 13.13
N PHE A 282 -0.49 -10.01 13.60
CA PHE A 282 -1.88 -10.01 13.15
C PHE A 282 -1.97 -9.82 11.63
N TRP A 283 -1.23 -8.86 11.06
CA TRP A 283 -1.22 -8.63 9.62
C TRP A 283 -0.73 -9.87 8.88
N ARG A 284 0.42 -10.45 9.28
CA ARG A 284 1.02 -11.61 8.60
C ARG A 284 0.13 -12.84 8.66
N ASP A 285 -0.41 -13.16 9.84
CA ASP A 285 -1.34 -14.28 10.03
C ASP A 285 -2.59 -14.13 9.16
N ASN A 286 -3.13 -12.91 9.07
CA ASN A 286 -4.32 -12.65 8.28
C ASN A 286 -4.03 -12.61 6.78
N MET A 287 -2.82 -12.21 6.36
CA MET A 287 -2.39 -12.27 4.97
C MET A 287 -2.20 -13.73 4.51
N ILE A 288 -1.60 -14.58 5.36
CA ILE A 288 -1.51 -16.04 5.13
C ILE A 288 -2.91 -16.64 5.05
N LYS A 289 -3.78 -16.33 6.02
CA LYS A 289 -5.14 -16.83 6.04
C LYS A 289 -5.94 -16.36 4.82
N TYR A 290 -5.80 -15.09 4.44
CA TYR A 290 -6.43 -14.53 3.24
C TYR A 290 -5.99 -15.30 1.99
N LYS A 291 -4.68 -15.54 1.83
CA LYS A 291 -4.12 -16.37 0.75
C LYS A 291 -4.74 -17.76 0.68
N GLU A 292 -4.91 -18.43 1.82
CA GLU A 292 -5.52 -19.76 1.89
C GLU A 292 -6.99 -19.73 1.47
N LEU A 293 -7.73 -18.68 1.86
CA LEU A 293 -9.17 -18.56 1.62
C LEU A 293 -9.52 -18.11 0.20
N ILE A 294 -8.70 -17.28 -0.45
CA ILE A 294 -8.93 -16.90 -1.86
C ILE A 294 -8.72 -18.09 -2.82
N GLY A 295 -7.88 -19.06 -2.42
CA GLY A 295 -7.58 -20.27 -3.19
C GLY A 295 -6.72 -20.02 -4.43
N ASP A 296 -6.23 -21.10 -5.04
CA ASP A 296 -5.37 -21.06 -6.23
C ASP A 296 -6.12 -20.66 -7.52
N ASP A 297 -7.46 -20.56 -7.47
CA ASP A 297 -8.31 -20.15 -8.59
C ASP A 297 -8.62 -18.65 -8.61
N ALA A 298 -8.06 -17.88 -7.67
CA ALA A 298 -8.13 -16.42 -7.69
C ALA A 298 -7.37 -15.81 -8.88
N ASP A 299 -7.61 -14.51 -9.13
CA ASP A 299 -6.89 -13.80 -10.17
C ASP A 299 -5.37 -13.86 -9.94
N ILE A 300 -4.60 -14.08 -11.01
CA ILE A 300 -3.15 -14.27 -10.90
C ILE A 300 -2.46 -13.01 -10.35
N LYS A 301 -2.96 -11.82 -10.65
CA LYS A 301 -2.44 -10.55 -10.10
C LYS A 301 -2.66 -10.51 -8.59
N LEU A 302 -3.84 -10.89 -8.13
CA LEU A 302 -4.14 -10.96 -6.69
C LEU A 302 -3.24 -11.95 -5.96
N ILE A 303 -3.07 -13.17 -6.52
CA ILE A 303 -2.18 -14.19 -5.95
C ILE A 303 -0.74 -13.68 -5.88
N ARG A 304 -0.25 -13.01 -6.94
CA ARG A 304 1.10 -12.45 -6.98
C ARG A 304 1.28 -11.37 -5.92
N ASN A 305 0.37 -10.41 -5.81
CA ASN A 305 0.43 -9.32 -4.83
C ASN A 305 0.53 -9.87 -3.39
N VAL A 306 -0.31 -10.84 -3.03
CA VAL A 306 -0.29 -11.47 -1.70
C VAL A 306 1.05 -12.18 -1.43
N ASN A 307 1.60 -12.87 -2.42
CA ASN A 307 2.90 -13.53 -2.24
C ASN A 307 4.07 -12.53 -2.21
N GLU A 308 3.99 -11.41 -2.91
CA GLU A 308 4.99 -10.35 -2.85
C GLU A 308 5.06 -9.76 -1.44
N LYS A 309 3.91 -9.38 -0.89
CA LYS A 309 3.79 -8.85 0.48
C LYS A 309 4.27 -9.83 1.54
N LEU A 310 3.87 -11.11 1.44
CA LEU A 310 4.37 -12.14 2.37
C LEU A 310 5.88 -12.35 2.24
N GLY A 311 6.42 -12.33 1.01
CA GLY A 311 7.85 -12.43 0.77
C GLY A 311 8.64 -11.30 1.42
N GLN A 312 8.20 -10.05 1.21
CA GLN A 312 8.79 -8.86 1.82
C GLN A 312 8.72 -8.89 3.35
N SER A 313 7.58 -9.29 3.90
CA SER A 313 7.40 -9.37 5.36
C SER A 313 8.34 -10.36 6.04
N TYR A 314 8.62 -11.50 5.41
CA TYR A 314 9.61 -12.47 5.93
C TYR A 314 11.05 -11.96 5.79
N LEU A 315 11.37 -11.20 4.72
CA LEU A 315 12.68 -10.56 4.61
C LEU A 315 12.88 -9.49 5.70
N MET A 316 11.86 -8.68 5.97
CA MET A 316 11.90 -7.66 7.01
C MET A 316 12.10 -8.29 8.40
N GLU A 317 11.40 -9.38 8.70
CA GLU A 317 11.61 -10.12 9.96
C GLU A 317 13.03 -10.72 10.06
N ALA A 318 13.63 -11.09 8.93
CA ALA A 318 14.99 -11.62 8.91
C ALA A 318 16.06 -10.57 9.21
N GLU A 319 15.79 -9.26 9.05
CA GLU A 319 16.78 -8.19 9.22
C GLU A 319 17.41 -8.20 10.62
N GLY A 320 16.62 -8.43 11.68
CA GLY A 320 17.11 -8.49 13.06
C GLY A 320 18.13 -9.62 13.27
N PRO A 321 17.76 -10.89 13.00
CA PRO A 321 18.69 -12.01 13.06
C PRO A 321 19.91 -11.85 12.13
N ILE A 322 19.73 -11.30 10.93
CA ILE A 322 20.83 -11.03 9.98
C ILE A 322 21.81 -9.99 10.56
N ALA A 323 21.31 -8.89 11.12
CA ALA A 323 22.14 -7.85 11.71
C ALA A 323 22.94 -8.37 12.91
N PHE A 324 22.31 -9.16 13.78
CA PHE A 324 22.98 -9.80 14.92
C PHE A 324 24.08 -10.77 14.47
N PHE A 325 23.81 -11.59 13.45
CA PHE A 325 24.82 -12.49 12.87
C PHE A 325 25.98 -11.71 12.23
N THR A 326 25.68 -10.69 11.42
CA THR A 326 26.67 -9.93 10.64
C THR A 326 27.58 -9.09 11.53
N SER A 327 27.01 -8.39 12.53
CA SER A 327 27.79 -7.64 13.53
C SER A 327 28.80 -8.52 14.24
N TYR A 328 28.40 -9.74 14.63
CA TYR A 328 29.32 -10.68 15.26
C TYR A 328 30.43 -11.16 14.32
N GLN A 329 30.11 -11.44 13.04
CA GLN A 329 31.08 -11.94 12.08
C GLN A 329 32.12 -10.90 11.65
N TYR A 330 31.73 -9.63 11.47
CA TYR A 330 32.59 -8.63 10.83
C TYR A 330 33.09 -7.52 11.76
N GLU A 331 32.38 -7.19 12.85
CA GLU A 331 32.81 -6.08 13.74
C GLU A 331 33.83 -6.53 14.80
N ARG A 332 34.02 -7.84 15.00
CA ARG A 332 35.04 -8.39 15.92
C ARG A 332 36.41 -8.60 15.27
N ASP A 333 36.50 -8.66 13.95
CA ASP A 333 37.76 -8.90 13.23
C ASP A 333 38.69 -7.66 13.21
N ASP A 334 38.17 -6.46 13.53
CA ASP A 334 38.94 -5.21 13.57
C ASP A 334 39.52 -4.87 14.96
N ASP A 335 39.15 -5.60 16.03
CA ASP A 335 39.69 -5.37 17.38
C ASP A 335 40.91 -6.28 17.63
N ASP A 336 42.04 -5.79 17.13
CA ASP A 336 43.39 -6.35 17.22
C ASP A 336 43.83 -6.49 18.71
N GLY A 337 43.31 -7.50 19.41
CA GLY A 337 43.87 -7.99 20.68
C GLY A 337 42.88 -8.38 21.77
N ASN A 338 42.27 -9.56 21.68
CA ASN A 338 42.17 -10.57 22.76
C ASN A 338 41.30 -11.77 22.30
N GLU A 339 41.90 -12.69 21.53
CA GLU A 339 41.31 -13.97 21.10
C GLU A 339 41.21 -15.04 22.23
N GLU A 340 41.00 -14.67 23.49
CA GLU A 340 40.99 -15.65 24.59
C GLU A 340 39.91 -15.35 25.60
N ASP A 341 38.65 -15.56 25.19
CA ASP A 341 37.54 -16.15 25.98
C ASP A 341 36.24 -15.94 25.19
N ASP A 342 36.11 -16.62 24.05
CA ASP A 342 34.81 -16.72 23.38
C ASP A 342 33.84 -17.48 24.29
N ASP A 343 32.85 -16.77 24.81
CA ASP A 343 31.74 -17.38 25.53
C ASP A 343 31.05 -18.37 24.58
N GLU A 344 31.13 -19.68 24.84
CA GLU A 344 30.48 -20.73 24.04
C GLU A 344 28.98 -20.43 23.85
N GLU A 345 28.38 -19.73 24.83
CA GLU A 345 27.02 -19.22 24.82
C GLU A 345 26.79 -18.19 23.69
N MET A 346 27.70 -17.23 23.49
CA MET A 346 27.58 -16.23 22.43
C MET A 346 27.69 -16.84 21.04
N LYS A 347 28.62 -17.79 20.84
CA LYS A 347 28.72 -18.55 19.57
C LYS A 347 27.45 -19.32 19.26
N ALA A 348 26.84 -19.94 20.27
CA ALA A 348 25.56 -20.63 20.11
C ALA A 348 24.44 -19.65 19.70
N SER A 349 24.34 -18.49 20.35
CA SER A 349 23.33 -17.47 19.99
C SER A 349 23.50 -16.91 18.58
N VAL A 350 24.73 -16.73 18.11
CA VAL A 350 25.02 -16.26 16.74
C VAL A 350 24.60 -17.30 15.71
N GLU A 351 24.85 -18.58 15.98
CA GLU A 351 24.43 -19.66 15.11
C GLU A 351 22.90 -19.83 15.12
N GLU A 352 22.25 -19.69 16.28
CA GLU A 352 20.79 -19.67 16.38
C GLU A 352 20.17 -18.54 15.54
N ALA A 353 20.74 -17.33 15.61
CA ALA A 353 20.31 -16.20 14.79
C ALA A 353 20.52 -16.44 13.29
N ARG A 354 21.65 -17.06 12.91
CA ARG A 354 21.90 -17.47 11.51
C ARG A 354 20.86 -18.47 11.03
N GLU A 355 20.57 -19.51 11.81
CA GLU A 355 19.56 -20.51 11.46
C GLU A 355 18.16 -19.90 11.35
N GLU A 356 17.83 -18.96 12.24
CA GLU A 356 16.55 -18.23 12.19
C GLU A 356 16.45 -17.35 10.93
N ALA A 357 17.50 -16.59 10.62
CA ALA A 357 17.59 -15.80 9.39
C ALA A 357 17.42 -16.66 8.14
N ILE A 358 18.11 -17.81 8.08
CA ILE A 358 18.00 -18.78 6.98
C ILE A 358 16.55 -19.22 6.80
N LYS A 359 15.88 -19.66 7.88
CA LYS A 359 14.48 -20.13 7.83
C LYS A 359 13.53 -19.04 7.31
N LEU A 360 13.71 -17.80 7.74
CA LEU A 360 12.88 -16.67 7.31
C LEU A 360 13.11 -16.34 5.83
N VAL A 361 14.37 -16.28 5.39
CA VAL A 361 14.71 -16.01 3.98
C VAL A 361 14.26 -17.14 3.05
N GLU A 362 14.30 -18.41 3.50
CA GLU A 362 13.75 -19.54 2.73
C GLU A 362 12.23 -19.41 2.53
N GLU A 363 11.48 -19.05 3.57
CA GLU A 363 10.04 -18.80 3.45
C GLU A 363 9.77 -17.58 2.56
N ALA A 364 10.56 -16.51 2.67
CA ALA A 364 10.47 -15.36 1.75
C ALA A 364 10.66 -15.81 0.29
N LEU A 365 11.70 -16.58 -0.02
CA LEU A 365 11.98 -17.09 -1.36
C LEU A 365 10.85 -17.97 -1.91
N LYS A 366 10.25 -18.81 -1.06
CA LYS A 366 9.09 -19.65 -1.44
C LYS A 366 7.89 -18.82 -1.86
N HIS A 367 7.70 -17.65 -1.26
CA HIS A 367 6.67 -16.68 -1.64
C HIS A 367 7.07 -15.89 -2.89
N LEU A 368 8.26 -15.29 -2.91
CA LEU A 368 8.75 -14.48 -4.05
C LEU A 368 8.85 -15.28 -5.35
N ARG A 369 9.22 -16.56 -5.32
CA ARG A 369 9.19 -17.41 -6.52
C ARG A 369 7.79 -17.55 -7.14
N LYS A 370 6.72 -17.35 -6.36
CA LYS A 370 5.33 -17.35 -6.86
C LYS A 370 4.89 -16.01 -7.45
N THR A 371 5.66 -14.94 -7.26
CA THR A 371 5.40 -13.64 -7.87
C THR A 371 5.90 -13.54 -9.31
N HIS A 372 6.75 -14.49 -9.73
CA HIS A 372 7.41 -14.50 -11.03
C HIS A 372 6.49 -14.13 -12.19
N ASN A 373 6.86 -13.05 -12.88
CA ASN A 373 6.19 -12.58 -14.08
C ASN A 373 7.22 -12.35 -15.19
N GLU A 374 6.99 -12.96 -16.34
CA GLU A 374 7.90 -12.91 -17.49
C GLU A 374 7.93 -11.52 -18.16
N GLU A 375 6.93 -10.69 -17.89
CA GLU A 375 6.80 -9.33 -18.45
C GLU A 375 7.26 -8.24 -17.49
N GLU A 376 7.55 -8.57 -16.23
CA GLU A 376 7.93 -7.61 -15.19
C GLU A 376 9.31 -7.97 -14.61
N PRO A 377 10.39 -7.35 -15.14
CA PRO A 377 11.76 -7.60 -14.68
C PRO A 377 11.98 -7.40 -13.18
N LYS A 378 11.20 -6.51 -12.54
CA LYS A 378 11.24 -6.27 -11.09
C LYS A 378 11.01 -7.55 -10.28
N THR A 379 10.12 -8.45 -10.75
CA THR A 379 9.87 -9.72 -10.05
C THR A 379 11.10 -10.63 -10.01
N TRP A 380 11.99 -10.54 -11.01
CA TRP A 380 13.24 -11.31 -11.03
C TRP A 380 14.28 -10.71 -10.09
N VAL A 381 14.31 -9.38 -9.98
CA VAL A 381 15.20 -8.65 -9.08
C VAL A 381 14.85 -8.96 -7.62
N ASN A 382 13.58 -8.88 -7.24
CA ASN A 382 13.14 -9.22 -5.88
C ASN A 382 13.57 -10.65 -5.47
N ILE A 383 13.48 -11.63 -6.40
CA ILE A 383 13.95 -13.00 -6.14
C ILE A 383 15.48 -13.04 -6.03
N ALA A 384 16.20 -12.30 -6.88
CA ALA A 384 17.66 -12.28 -6.86
C ALA A 384 18.21 -11.66 -5.59
N GLU A 385 17.64 -10.55 -5.11
CA GLU A 385 18.02 -9.90 -3.85
C GLU A 385 17.81 -10.85 -2.66
N ALA A 386 16.66 -11.54 -2.60
CA ALA A 386 16.43 -12.55 -1.57
C ALA A 386 17.44 -13.72 -1.64
N LEU A 387 17.85 -14.14 -2.85
CA LEU A 387 18.89 -15.16 -3.04
C LEU A 387 20.27 -14.66 -2.59
N ILE A 388 20.60 -13.39 -2.79
CA ILE A 388 21.84 -12.78 -2.29
C ILE A 388 21.84 -12.79 -0.77
N THR A 389 20.74 -12.34 -0.15
CA THR A 389 20.59 -12.40 1.30
C THR A 389 20.72 -13.83 1.83
N TYR A 390 20.12 -14.81 1.15
CA TYR A 390 20.29 -16.22 1.49
C TYR A 390 21.75 -16.67 1.40
N ALA A 391 22.44 -16.36 0.30
CA ALA A 391 23.82 -16.74 0.07
C ALA A 391 24.79 -16.14 1.10
N ASN A 392 24.54 -14.91 1.56
CA ASN A 392 25.31 -14.24 2.62
C ASN A 392 25.24 -14.97 3.97
N LEU A 393 24.20 -15.77 4.21
CA LEU A 393 24.01 -16.53 5.46
C LEU A 393 24.62 -17.93 5.42
N LEU A 394 24.95 -18.43 4.23
CA LEU A 394 25.51 -19.76 4.04
C LEU A 394 27.00 -19.82 4.42
N GLU A 395 27.51 -21.04 4.61
CA GLU A 395 28.95 -21.24 4.86
C GLU A 395 29.78 -20.68 3.70
N LEU A 396 30.82 -19.92 4.06
CA LEU A 396 31.74 -19.29 3.12
C LEU A 396 32.39 -20.34 2.21
N ASP A 397 32.40 -20.05 0.90
CA ASP A 397 32.94 -20.91 -0.17
C ASP A 397 32.26 -22.29 -0.26
N SER A 398 31.06 -22.45 0.31
CA SER A 398 30.28 -23.67 0.13
C SER A 398 29.71 -23.76 -1.29
N GLU A 399 29.57 -24.99 -1.79
CA GLU A 399 28.95 -25.25 -3.10
C GLU A 399 27.50 -24.71 -3.15
N GLU A 400 26.80 -24.69 -2.02
CA GLU A 400 25.45 -24.14 -1.92
C GLU A 400 25.45 -22.61 -2.05
N GLN A 401 26.40 -21.92 -1.41
CA GLN A 401 26.58 -20.47 -1.54
C GLN A 401 26.89 -20.08 -2.99
N GLU A 402 27.87 -20.73 -3.62
CA GLU A 402 28.24 -20.44 -5.01
C GLU A 402 27.07 -20.66 -5.97
N ASN A 403 26.32 -21.76 -5.81
CA ASN A 403 25.17 -22.05 -6.66
C ASN A 403 24.03 -21.02 -6.48
N THR A 404 23.80 -20.57 -5.26
CA THR A 404 22.81 -19.54 -4.94
C THR A 404 23.17 -18.21 -5.60
N TYR A 405 24.43 -17.75 -5.49
CA TYR A 405 24.89 -16.54 -6.16
C TYR A 405 24.78 -16.63 -7.68
N LEU A 406 25.09 -17.78 -8.27
CA LEU A 406 24.92 -18.01 -9.71
C LEU A 406 23.45 -17.93 -10.14
N GLU A 407 22.51 -18.39 -9.32
CA GLU A 407 21.08 -18.23 -9.59
C GLU A 407 20.67 -16.75 -9.54
N ALA A 408 21.12 -16.00 -8.53
CA ALA A 408 20.86 -14.57 -8.40
C ALA A 408 21.44 -13.77 -9.58
N GLU A 409 22.71 -14.02 -9.94
CA GLU A 409 23.38 -13.37 -11.07
C GLU A 409 22.62 -13.60 -12.38
N LYS A 410 22.14 -14.83 -12.61
CA LYS A 410 21.38 -15.17 -13.81
C LYS A 410 20.08 -14.36 -13.90
N LEU A 411 19.37 -14.20 -12.78
CA LEU A 411 18.14 -13.41 -12.72
C LEU A 411 18.43 -11.92 -12.93
N LEU A 412 19.45 -11.37 -12.28
CA LEU A 412 19.86 -9.96 -12.44
C LEU A 412 20.32 -9.66 -13.87
N ARG A 413 21.16 -10.49 -14.48
CA ARG A 413 21.55 -10.34 -15.89
C ARG A 413 20.33 -10.32 -16.81
N ARG A 414 19.34 -11.18 -16.53
CA ARG A 414 18.10 -11.23 -17.29
C ARG A 414 17.30 -9.93 -17.13
N ALA A 415 17.13 -9.45 -15.90
CA ALA A 415 16.39 -8.22 -15.60
C ALA A 415 17.07 -6.98 -16.19
N ASN A 416 18.39 -6.90 -16.06
CA ASN A 416 19.20 -5.82 -16.57
C ASN A 416 19.14 -5.71 -18.10
N ASN A 417 19.20 -6.85 -18.79
CA ASN A 417 19.03 -6.90 -20.25
C ASN A 417 17.62 -6.45 -20.68
N ALA A 418 16.59 -6.81 -19.92
CA ALA A 418 15.20 -6.43 -20.22
C ALA A 418 14.92 -4.94 -19.97
N THR A 419 15.67 -4.31 -19.07
CA THR A 419 15.52 -2.91 -18.65
C THR A 419 16.57 -1.96 -19.23
N HIS A 420 17.43 -2.44 -20.12
CA HIS A 420 18.49 -1.65 -20.76
C HIS A 420 19.53 -1.05 -19.79
N GLY A 421 19.92 -1.78 -18.75
CA GLY A 421 21.01 -1.35 -17.85
C GLY A 421 20.57 -0.84 -16.48
N HIS A 422 19.28 -0.83 -16.16
CA HIS A 422 18.78 -0.27 -14.89
C HIS A 422 19.29 -1.00 -13.65
N TYR A 423 19.67 -2.28 -13.76
CA TYR A 423 20.14 -3.10 -12.64
C TYR A 423 21.63 -3.43 -12.74
N GLU A 424 22.39 -2.65 -13.51
CA GLU A 424 23.82 -2.87 -13.76
C GLU A 424 24.64 -2.71 -12.47
N ASP A 425 24.25 -1.79 -11.58
CA ASP A 425 24.95 -1.56 -10.31
C ASP A 425 24.80 -2.72 -9.33
N ILE A 426 23.57 -3.25 -9.19
CA ILE A 426 23.29 -4.45 -8.39
C ILE A 426 24.03 -5.67 -8.95
N LEU A 427 24.10 -5.78 -10.28
CA LEU A 427 24.85 -6.86 -10.92
C LEU A 427 26.36 -6.73 -10.67
N ASN A 428 26.90 -5.51 -10.70
CA ASN A 428 28.32 -5.25 -10.52
C ASN A 428 28.78 -5.37 -9.06
N SER A 429 27.89 -5.17 -8.08
CA SER A 429 28.21 -5.41 -6.68
C SER A 429 28.40 -6.90 -6.37
N LEU A 430 27.74 -7.79 -7.12
CA LEU A 430 27.78 -9.24 -6.93
C LEU A 430 29.02 -9.92 -7.55
N ILE A 431 29.66 -9.29 -8.54
CA ILE A 431 30.76 -9.86 -9.34
C ILE A 431 32.15 -9.46 -8.78
N LYS A 432 32.20 -8.61 -7.75
CA LYS A 432 33.45 -8.19 -7.08
C LYS A 432 33.73 -9.06 -5.87
#